data_AF-A0A838Q4V0-F1
#
_entry.id   AF-A0A838Q4V0-F1
#
_cell.length_a   1.000
_cell.length_b   1.000
_cell.length_c   1.000
_cell.angle_alpha   90.00
_cell.angle_beta   90.00
_cell.angle_gamma   90.00
#
_symmetry.space_group_name_H-M   'P 1'
#
loop_
_entity.id
_entity.type
_entity.pdbx_description
1 polymer ?
#
loop_
_entity_poly.entity_id
_entity_poly.type
_entity_poly.pdbx_seq_one_letter_code
_entity_poly.pdbx_strand_id
1 'polypeptide(L)' 'GILSGQVKGAKRDLAVVNAAGGFVVAGLARDLGDGIALARAQLDSRRAWEKLHAMQDYSASSR' A
#
# COMPACT_ATOMS: atom_id res chain seq x y z
N GLY A 1 -7.01 -2.20 -9.47
CA GLY A 1 -8.19 -2.28 -8.59
C GLY A 1 -8.03 -1.45 -7.34
N ILE A 2 -7.45 -2.01 -6.28
CA ILE A 2 -7.29 -1.32 -4.98
C ILE A 2 -6.28 -0.17 -5.10
N LEU A 3 -5.08 -0.46 -5.61
CA LEU A 3 -4.00 0.54 -5.76
C LEU A 3 -4.36 1.66 -6.75
N SER A 4 -5.11 1.34 -7.82
CA SER A 4 -5.63 2.33 -8.77
C SER A 4 -6.79 3.16 -8.22
N GLY A 5 -7.26 2.88 -7.00
CA GLY A 5 -8.37 3.58 -6.36
C GLY A 5 -9.77 3.20 -6.87
N GLN A 6 -9.89 2.31 -7.87
CA GLN A 6 -11.16 1.89 -8.45
C GLN A 6 -11.97 0.98 -7.51
N VAL A 7 -11.30 0.15 -6.71
CA VAL A 7 -11.96 -0.72 -5.71
C VAL A 7 -11.97 0.01 -4.36
N LYS A 8 -13.16 0.17 -3.79
CA LYS A 8 -13.41 0.75 -2.46
C LYS A 8 -14.14 -0.27 -1.55
N GLY A 9 -14.30 0.08 -0.28
CA GLY A 9 -14.99 -0.75 0.73
C GLY A 9 -14.15 -1.93 1.23
N ALA A 10 -14.82 -2.99 1.68
CA ALA A 10 -14.23 -4.08 2.47
C ALA A 10 -12.94 -4.70 1.89
N LYS A 11 -12.86 -4.86 0.55
CA LYS A 11 -11.64 -5.37 -0.11
C LYS A 11 -10.45 -4.43 0.05
N ARG A 12 -10.68 -3.11 -0.06
CA ARG A 12 -9.65 -2.09 0.19
C ARG A 12 -9.29 -2.05 1.67
N ASP A 13 -10.29 -2.15 2.55
CA ASP A 13 -10.06 -2.06 3.99
C ASP A 13 -9.22 -3.24 4.52
N LEU A 14 -9.44 -4.46 4.02
CA LEU A 14 -8.59 -5.61 4.33
C LEU A 14 -7.13 -5.41 3.91
N ALA A 15 -6.90 -4.86 2.70
CA ALA A 15 -5.55 -4.53 2.25
C ALA A 15 -4.88 -3.45 3.10
N VAL A 16 -5.64 -2.46 3.58
CA VAL A 16 -5.17 -1.42 4.50
C VAL A 16 -4.73 -2.03 5.83
N VAL A 17 -5.53 -2.92 6.42
CA VAL A 17 -5.19 -3.57 7.70
C VAL A 17 -3.95 -4.45 7.57
N ASN A 18 -3.83 -5.22 6.49
CA ASN A 18 -2.63 -6.04 6.26
C ASN A 18 -1.37 -5.18 6.06
N ALA A 19 -1.47 -4.09 5.29
CA ALA A 19 -0.35 -3.16 5.12
C ALA A 19 0.04 -2.48 6.44
N ALA A 20 -0.94 -2.10 7.27
CA ALA A 20 -0.70 -1.54 8.60
C ALA A 20 0.12 -2.50 9.48
N GLY A 21 -0.25 -3.79 9.52
CA GLY A 21 0.52 -4.81 10.22
C GLY A 21 1.95 -4.93 9.69
N GLY A 22 2.13 -4.88 8.37
CA GLY A 22 3.45 -4.84 7.74
C GLY A 22 4.29 -3.63 8.17
N PHE A 23 3.68 -2.44 8.24
CA PHE A 23 4.37 -1.22 8.69
C PHE A 23 4.79 -1.29 10.17
N VAL A 24 3.95 -1.86 11.04
CA VAL A 24 4.30 -2.06 12.45
C VAL A 24 5.49 -3.02 12.58
N VAL A 25 5.43 -4.18 11.91
CA VAL A 25 6.52 -5.17 11.93
C VAL A 25 7.83 -4.59 11.38
N ALA A 26 7.74 -3.72 10.38
CA ALA A 26 8.90 -3.05 9.79
C ALA A 26 9.43 -1.86 10.62
N GLY A 27 8.80 -1.51 11.76
CA GLY A 27 9.18 -0.35 12.57
C GLY A 27 8.85 1.00 11.95
N LEU A 28 7.97 1.03 10.93
CA LEU A 28 7.53 2.24 10.22
C LEU A 28 6.27 2.87 10.83
N ALA A 29 5.58 2.15 11.72
CA ALA A 29 4.45 2.63 12.50
C ALA A 29 4.56 2.10 13.93
N ARG A 30 4.14 2.90 14.93
CA ARG A 30 4.24 2.51 16.35
C ARG A 30 3.19 1.45 16.73
N ASP A 31 2.01 1.56 16.13
CA ASP A 31 0.88 0.66 16.34
C ASP A 31 0.04 0.53 15.06
N LEU A 32 -1.02 -0.30 15.12
CA LEU A 32 -1.91 -0.53 13.99
C LEU A 32 -2.68 0.72 13.57
N GLY A 33 -2.99 1.64 14.48
CA GLY A 33 -3.68 2.89 14.16
C GLY A 33 -2.82 3.78 13.27
N ASP A 34 -1.57 4.00 13.69
CA ASP A 34 -0.54 4.69 12.90
C ASP A 34 -0.32 3.98 11.55
N GLY A 35 -0.26 2.64 11.57
CA GLY A 35 -0.10 1.83 10.36
C GLY A 35 -1.24 1.99 9.36
N ILE A 36 -2.49 2.05 9.84
CA ILE A 36 -3.68 2.27 9.01
C ILE A 36 -3.64 3.67 8.38
N ALA A 37 -3.28 4.69 9.17
CA ALA A 37 -3.13 6.06 8.66
C ALA A 37 -2.07 6.12 7.57
N LEU A 38 -0.90 5.50 7.79
CA LEU A 38 0.18 5.43 6.81
C LEU A 38 -0.25 4.67 5.54
N ALA A 39 -0.91 3.52 5.67
CA ALA A 39 -1.42 2.73 4.54
C ALA A 39 -2.43 3.50 3.69
N ARG A 40 -3.37 4.21 4.33
CA ARG A 40 -4.31 5.08 3.62
C ARG A 40 -3.59 6.19 2.88
N ALA A 41 -2.61 6.85 3.52
CA ALA A 41 -1.81 7.87 2.87
C ALA A 41 -1.08 7.35 1.62
N GLN A 42 -0.53 6.14 1.64
CA GLN A 42 0.11 5.54 0.45
C GLN A 42 -0.87 5.26 -0.71
N LEU A 43 -2.11 4.88 -0.39
CA LEU A 43 -3.16 4.65 -1.40
C LEU A 43 -3.70 5.97 -1.97
N ASP A 44 -4.00 6.92 -1.10
CA ASP A 44 -4.67 8.16 -1.47
C ASP A 44 -3.73 9.13 -2.19
N SER A 45 -2.43 9.09 -1.87
CA SER A 45 -1.38 9.82 -2.60
C SER A 45 -0.93 9.18 -3.91
N ARG A 46 -1.51 8.03 -4.31
CA ARG A 46 -1.11 7.24 -5.49
C ARG A 46 0.30 6.62 -5.45
N ARG A 47 1.10 6.85 -4.41
CA ARG A 47 2.47 6.31 -4.32
C ARG A 47 2.53 4.78 -4.39
N ALA A 48 1.54 4.08 -3.82
CA ALA A 48 1.46 2.63 -3.93
C ALA A 48 1.21 2.16 -5.38
N TRP A 49 0.45 2.92 -6.17
CA TRP A 49 0.22 2.65 -7.59
C TRP A 49 1.48 2.88 -8.42
N GLU A 50 2.14 4.00 -8.20
CA GLU A 50 3.41 4.36 -8.87
C GLU A 50 4.50 3.33 -8.58
N LYS A 51 4.61 2.86 -7.34
CA LYS A 51 5.61 1.86 -6.96
C LYS A 51 5.39 0.52 -7.66
N LEU A 52 4.13 0.10 -7.86
CA LEU A 52 3.83 -1.10 -8.64
C LEU A 52 4.33 -0.96 -10.08
N HIS A 53 4.10 0.18 -10.73
CA HIS A 53 4.57 0.40 -12.11
C HIS A 53 6.09 0.42 -12.17
N ALA A 54 6.74 1.14 -11.25
CA ALA A 54 8.20 1.14 -11.17
C ALA A 54 8.79 -0.28 -10.98
N MET A 55 8.13 -1.16 -10.23
CA MET A 55 8.54 -2.57 -10.11
C MET A 55 8.34 -3.36 -11.41
N GLN A 56 7.25 -3.12 -12.13
CA GLN A 56 6.99 -3.77 -13.42
C GLN A 56 8.03 -3.35 -14.47
N ASP A 57 8.33 -2.06 -14.54
CA ASP A 57 9.33 -1.49 -15.45
C ASP A 57 10.71 -2.08 -15.14
N TYR A 58 11.11 -2.08 -13.86
CA TYR A 58 12.39 -2.68 -13.43
C TYR A 58 12.49 -4.17 -13.81
N SER A 59 11.40 -4.93 -13.63
CA SER A 59 11.34 -6.36 -13.96
C SER A 59 11.33 -6.64 -15.46
N ALA A 60 10.93 -5.67 -16.28
CA ALA A 60 10.99 -5.73 -17.73
C ALA A 60 12.40 -5.40 -18.25
N SER A 61 13.07 -4.42 -17.64
CA SER A 61 14.46 -4.04 -17.99
C SER A 61 15.52 -5.01 -17.48
N SER A 62 15.20 -5.85 -16.50
CA SER A 62 16.12 -6.85 -15.93
C SER A 62 16.00 -8.24 -16.60
N ARG A 63 15.24 -8.33 -17.69
CA ARG A 63 15.12 -9.52 -18.56
C ARG A 63 15.92 -9.30 -19.84
#